data_AF-A0A7S9QDA1-F1
#
_entry.id   AF-A0A7S9QDA1-F1
#
_cell.length_a   1.000
_cell.length_b   1.000
_cell.length_c   1.000
_cell.angle_alpha   90.00
_cell.angle_beta   90.00
_cell.angle_gamma   90.00
#
_symmetry.space_group_name_H-M   'P 1'
#
loop_
_entity.id
_entity.type
_entity.pdbx_description
1 polymer ?
#
loop_
_entity_poly.entity_id
_entity_poly.type
_entity_poly.pdbx_seq_one_letter_code
_entity_poly.pdbx_strand_id
1 'polypeptide(L)'
;MPHFVREATLSGQSQVTGLLDRLDKEILDGNICVDGFIDDLQMFQNKRSVEALVGLEAKLEDAERQDQVEGAQAKKELFAKLLAKMQHYPSAQKIFALFLARINDVFENHIIPHVSSLDRQQVDEIIDEKIIQPTLQDMGAGFEYFTINHAHVRGMIYWLADRCYVRWS
;
A
#
# COMPACT_ATOMS: atom_id res chain seq x y z
N MET A 1 -27.04 16.21 -37.20
CA MET A 1 -25.87 15.33 -37.02
C MET A 1 -25.28 15.63 -35.65
N PRO A 2 -25.36 14.73 -34.66
CA PRO A 2 -24.77 15.00 -33.37
C PRO A 2 -23.27 14.69 -33.42
N HIS A 3 -22.46 15.70 -33.10
CA HIS A 3 -21.04 15.57 -32.86
C HIS A 3 -20.81 14.72 -31.60
N PHE A 4 -20.19 13.56 -31.79
CA PHE A 4 -19.70 12.71 -30.71
C PHE A 4 -18.47 13.41 -30.10
N VAL A 5 -18.65 13.96 -28.90
CA VAL A 5 -17.52 14.47 -28.10
C VAL A 5 -16.75 13.24 -27.63
N ARG A 6 -15.55 13.04 -28.18
CA ARG A 6 -14.57 12.11 -27.62
C ARG A 6 -14.11 12.68 -26.28
N GLU A 7 -14.55 12.08 -25.18
CA GLU A 7 -13.93 12.27 -23.88
C GLU A 7 -12.49 11.75 -23.97
N ALA A 8 -11.53 12.68 -23.91
CA ALA A 8 -10.14 12.35 -23.75
C ALA A 8 -9.93 11.89 -22.31
N THR A 9 -9.83 10.57 -22.10
CA THR A 9 -9.33 10.01 -20.85
C THR A 9 -7.87 10.45 -20.73
N LEU A 10 -7.63 11.50 -19.93
CA LEU A 10 -6.29 11.91 -19.52
C LEU A 10 -5.73 10.78 -18.64
N SER A 11 -5.12 9.78 -19.27
CA SER A 11 -4.22 8.85 -18.60
C SER A 11 -2.98 9.65 -18.20
N GLY A 12 -3.06 10.34 -17.07
CA GLY A 12 -1.88 10.88 -16.41
C GLY A 12 -0.99 9.69 -16.11
N GLN A 13 0.13 9.57 -16.81
CA GLN A 13 1.09 8.50 -16.56
C GLN A 13 1.47 8.54 -15.09
N SER A 14 1.02 7.54 -14.35
CA SER A 14 1.36 7.39 -12.94
C SER A 14 2.88 7.32 -12.82
N GLN A 15 3.46 8.01 -11.84
CA GLN A 15 4.90 7.94 -11.56
C GLN A 15 5.37 6.49 -11.36
N VAL A 16 4.44 5.59 -11.00
CA VAL A 16 4.64 4.15 -10.86
C VAL A 16 5.06 3.49 -12.17
N THR A 17 4.48 3.84 -13.32
CA THR A 17 4.81 3.20 -14.61
C THR A 17 6.29 3.39 -14.96
N GLY A 18 6.79 4.61 -14.81
CA GLY A 18 8.22 4.89 -15.05
C GLY A 18 9.16 4.22 -14.04
N LEU A 19 8.67 3.91 -12.83
CA LEU A 19 9.44 3.15 -11.83
C LEU A 19 9.42 1.66 -12.12
N LEU A 20 8.34 1.11 -12.69
CA LEU A 20 8.26 -0.28 -13.12
C LEU A 20 9.26 -0.56 -14.27
N ASP A 21 9.32 0.33 -15.26
CA ASP A 21 10.29 0.23 -16.37
C ASP A 21 11.74 0.30 -15.88
N ARG A 22 12.00 1.08 -14.83
CA ARG A 22 13.33 1.13 -14.19
C ARG A 22 13.59 -0.16 -13.44
N LEU A 23 12.65 -0.61 -12.61
CA LEU A 23 12.78 -1.84 -11.83
C LEU A 23 13.06 -3.06 -12.71
N ASP A 24 12.43 -3.17 -13.88
CA ASP A 24 12.72 -4.25 -14.84
C ASP A 24 14.19 -4.25 -15.26
N LYS A 25 14.74 -3.08 -15.61
CA LYS A 25 16.19 -2.93 -15.91
C LYS A 25 17.05 -3.24 -14.69
N GLU A 26 16.66 -2.77 -13.51
CA GLU A 26 17.39 -3.04 -12.26
C GLU A 26 17.51 -4.55 -11.98
N ILE A 27 16.44 -5.31 -12.25
CA ILE A 27 16.41 -6.77 -12.10
C ILE A 27 17.24 -7.47 -13.19
N LEU A 28 17.12 -7.04 -14.45
CA LEU A 28 17.84 -7.63 -15.58
C LEU A 28 19.36 -7.39 -15.51
N ASP A 29 19.78 -6.21 -15.06
CA ASP A 29 21.19 -5.84 -14.97
C ASP A 29 21.91 -6.53 -13.79
N GLY A 30 21.16 -7.01 -12.80
CA GLY A 30 21.67 -7.84 -11.68
C GLY A 30 22.69 -7.19 -10.75
N ASN A 31 23.03 -5.92 -10.96
CA ASN A 31 24.17 -5.22 -10.33
C ASN A 31 23.77 -4.08 -9.40
N ILE A 32 22.55 -4.09 -8.86
CA ILE A 32 22.07 -2.99 -8.01
C ILE A 32 21.98 -3.44 -6.56
N CYS A 33 22.82 -2.82 -5.73
CA CYS A 33 22.93 -3.05 -4.31
C CYS A 33 22.91 -1.68 -3.64
N VAL A 34 21.71 -1.14 -3.43
CA VAL A 34 21.55 -0.05 -2.47
C VAL A 34 21.49 -0.70 -1.10
N ASP A 35 22.43 -0.32 -0.23
CA ASP A 35 22.41 -0.72 1.17
C ASP A 35 21.43 0.16 1.94
N GLY A 36 20.36 -0.46 2.46
CA GLY A 36 19.36 0.21 3.28
C GLY A 36 18.12 0.69 2.51
N PHE A 37 17.24 1.37 3.26
CA PHE A 37 16.00 1.92 2.71
C PHE A 37 16.21 3.37 2.25
N ILE A 38 15.57 3.77 1.15
CA ILE A 38 15.46 5.18 0.75
C ILE A 38 14.70 5.95 1.83
N ASP A 39 15.02 7.24 1.99
CA ASP A 39 14.46 8.11 3.04
C ASP A 39 12.92 8.04 3.12
N ASP A 40 12.24 8.04 1.97
CA ASP A 40 10.78 7.99 1.87
C ASP A 40 10.18 6.72 2.50
N LEU A 41 10.86 5.58 2.33
CA LEU A 41 10.44 4.29 2.89
C LEU A 41 10.91 4.16 4.35
N GLN A 42 12.05 4.77 4.68
CA GLN A 42 12.59 4.82 6.03
C GLN A 42 11.63 5.55 6.99
N MET A 43 10.89 6.55 6.51
CA MET A 43 9.82 7.20 7.28
C MET A 43 8.82 6.19 7.86
N PHE A 44 8.42 5.19 7.08
CA PHE A 44 7.46 4.17 7.50
C PHE A 44 8.09 3.00 8.25
N GLN A 45 9.40 2.84 8.22
CA GLN A 45 10.09 1.81 9.02
C GLN A 45 10.15 2.20 10.50
N ASN A 46 10.30 3.50 10.77
CA ASN A 46 10.23 4.01 12.13
C ASN A 46 8.79 3.90 12.64
N LYS A 47 8.59 3.40 13.86
CA LYS A 47 7.25 3.32 14.45
C LYS A 47 6.78 4.71 14.83
N ARG A 48 5.53 5.06 14.48
CA ARG A 48 4.98 6.41 14.72
C ARG A 48 4.75 6.75 16.19
N SER A 49 4.54 5.75 17.05
CA SER A 49 4.16 5.92 18.46
C SER A 49 5.24 5.42 19.43
N VAL A 50 5.45 6.21 20.49
CA VAL A 50 6.30 5.90 21.67
C VAL A 50 5.49 5.19 22.78
N GLU A 51 4.16 5.13 22.63
CA GLU A 51 3.26 4.50 23.60
C GLU A 51 3.25 2.97 23.47
N ALA A 52 2.60 2.30 24.44
CA ALA A 52 2.44 0.85 24.46
C ALA A 52 1.95 0.33 23.10
N LEU A 53 2.76 -0.51 22.47
CA LEU A 53 2.51 -1.06 21.16
C LEU A 53 1.25 -1.95 21.18
N VAL A 54 0.14 -1.41 20.71
CA VAL A 54 -1.04 -2.21 20.38
C VAL A 54 -0.77 -2.89 19.04
N GLY A 55 -0.62 -4.21 19.06
CA GLY A 55 -0.36 -5.02 17.87
C GLY A 55 -1.54 -5.04 16.89
N LEU A 56 -1.30 -5.51 15.67
CA LEU A 56 -2.35 -5.63 14.63
C LEU A 56 -3.60 -6.38 15.12
N GLU A 57 -3.42 -7.48 15.85
CA GLU A 57 -4.53 -8.29 16.37
C GLU A 57 -5.42 -7.48 17.30
N ALA A 58 -4.85 -6.85 18.33
CA ALA A 58 -5.60 -6.01 19.26
C ALA A 58 -6.32 -4.83 18.57
N LYS A 59 -5.74 -4.26 17.50
CA LYS A 59 -6.42 -3.22 16.70
C LYS A 59 -7.62 -3.74 15.91
N LEU A 60 -7.53 -4.97 15.41
CA LEU A 60 -8.64 -5.59 14.71
C LEU A 60 -9.73 -6.02 15.71
N GLU A 61 -9.36 -6.46 16.90
CA GLU A 61 -10.31 -6.76 17.98
C GLU A 61 -11.09 -5.52 18.42
N ASP A 62 -10.39 -4.40 18.65
CA ASP A 62 -11.00 -3.12 19.02
C ASP A 62 -11.93 -2.56 17.93
N ALA A 63 -11.67 -2.92 16.67
CA ALA A 63 -12.49 -2.56 15.51
C ALA A 63 -13.56 -3.62 15.15
N GLU A 64 -13.85 -4.58 16.03
CA GLU A 64 -14.84 -5.65 15.81
C GLU A 64 -14.59 -6.48 14.52
N ARG A 65 -13.32 -6.76 14.22
CA ARG A 65 -12.82 -7.47 13.04
C ARG A 65 -12.01 -8.73 13.40
N GLN A 66 -12.38 -9.41 14.49
CA GLN A 66 -11.67 -10.61 14.98
C GLN A 66 -11.63 -11.73 13.92
N ASP A 67 -12.69 -11.83 13.11
CA ASP A 67 -12.79 -12.77 11.98
C ASP A 67 -11.69 -12.58 10.93
N GLN A 68 -11.03 -11.41 10.90
CA GLN A 68 -10.01 -11.08 9.91
C GLN A 68 -8.59 -11.32 10.40
N VAL A 69 -8.37 -11.63 11.69
CA VAL A 69 -7.03 -11.64 12.32
C VAL A 69 -6.06 -12.58 11.61
N GLU A 70 -6.41 -13.85 11.43
CA GLU A 70 -5.55 -14.84 10.77
C GLU A 70 -5.21 -14.41 9.34
N GLY A 71 -6.24 -14.03 8.58
CA GLY A 71 -6.10 -13.56 7.21
C GLY A 71 -5.32 -12.25 7.09
N ALA A 72 -5.32 -11.39 8.10
CA ALA A 72 -4.57 -10.14 8.14
C ALA A 72 -3.10 -10.39 8.46
N GLN A 73 -2.78 -11.28 9.40
CA GLN A 73 -1.41 -11.67 9.72
C GLN A 73 -0.73 -12.32 8.51
N ALA A 74 -1.40 -13.26 7.83
CA ALA A 74 -0.88 -13.90 6.63
C ALA A 74 -0.57 -12.89 5.50
N LYS A 75 -1.46 -11.92 5.27
CA LYS A 75 -1.26 -10.86 4.27
C LYS A 75 -0.16 -9.89 4.67
N LYS A 76 -0.05 -9.54 5.96
CA LYS A 76 1.05 -8.73 6.49
C LYS A 76 2.39 -9.41 6.22
N GLU A 77 2.51 -10.70 6.52
CA GLU A 77 3.72 -11.47 6.29
C GLU A 77 4.05 -11.60 4.81
N LEU A 78 3.03 -11.82 3.95
CA LEU A 78 3.19 -11.85 2.50
C LEU A 78 3.85 -10.55 1.99
N PHE A 79 3.35 -9.38 2.42
CA PHE A 79 3.95 -8.11 2.05
C PHE A 79 5.36 -7.94 2.65
N ALA A 80 5.58 -8.33 3.91
CA ALA A 80 6.91 -8.23 4.53
C ALA A 80 7.97 -9.05 3.76
N LYS A 81 7.62 -10.25 3.28
CA LYS A 81 8.48 -11.08 2.44
C LYS A 81 8.75 -10.44 1.08
N LEU A 82 7.72 -9.86 0.45
CA LEU A 82 7.87 -9.13 -0.81
C LEU A 82 8.81 -7.92 -0.64
N LEU A 83 8.62 -7.14 0.43
CA LEU A 83 9.45 -5.99 0.76
C LEU A 83 10.91 -6.40 0.94
N ALA A 84 11.18 -7.45 1.71
CA ALA A 84 12.54 -7.97 1.92
C ALA A 84 13.19 -8.46 0.62
N LYS A 85 12.45 -9.17 -0.24
CA LYS A 85 12.93 -9.63 -1.55
C LYS A 85 13.33 -8.45 -2.44
N MET A 86 12.61 -7.34 -2.35
CA MET A 86 12.74 -6.19 -3.24
C MET A 86 13.56 -5.04 -2.65
N GLN A 87 14.07 -5.17 -1.42
CA GLN A 87 14.72 -4.08 -0.69
C GLN A 87 16.00 -3.56 -1.36
N HIS A 88 16.65 -4.34 -2.21
CA HIS A 88 17.90 -3.92 -2.86
C HIS A 88 17.65 -3.08 -4.14
N TYR A 89 16.41 -2.98 -4.58
CA TYR A 89 16.01 -2.27 -5.80
C TYR A 89 15.39 -0.90 -5.45
N PRO A 90 16.09 0.22 -5.68
CA PRO A 90 15.60 1.54 -5.30
C PRO A 90 14.29 1.90 -6.02
N SER A 91 14.05 1.40 -7.23
CA SER A 91 12.76 1.63 -7.90
C SER A 91 11.62 0.89 -7.20
N ALA A 92 11.83 -0.36 -6.74
CA ALA A 92 10.82 -1.07 -5.95
C ALA A 92 10.55 -0.39 -4.61
N GLN A 93 11.60 0.08 -3.94
CA GLN A 93 11.45 0.83 -2.69
C GLN A 93 10.61 2.10 -2.87
N LYS A 94 10.82 2.85 -3.97
CA LYS A 94 10.02 4.04 -4.30
C LYS A 94 8.57 3.69 -4.57
N ILE A 95 8.31 2.61 -5.30
CA ILE A 95 6.94 2.13 -5.55
C ILE A 95 6.24 1.82 -4.22
N PHE A 96 6.89 1.09 -3.32
CA PHE A 96 6.31 0.81 -2.01
C PHE A 96 6.10 2.08 -1.18
N ALA A 97 7.05 3.03 -1.18
CA ALA A 97 6.89 4.29 -0.46
C ALA A 97 5.66 5.07 -0.94
N LEU A 98 5.45 5.16 -2.25
CA LEU A 98 4.27 5.81 -2.83
C LEU A 98 2.96 5.14 -2.40
N PHE A 99 2.90 3.81 -2.40
CA PHE A 99 1.71 3.08 -1.98
C PHE A 99 1.45 3.21 -0.48
N LEU A 100 2.49 3.10 0.35
CA LEU A 100 2.37 3.29 1.80
C LEU A 100 1.95 4.71 2.15
N ALA A 101 2.47 5.72 1.43
CA ALA A 101 2.06 7.11 1.59
C ALA A 101 0.57 7.33 1.23
N ARG A 102 0.10 6.77 0.11
CA ARG A 102 -1.34 6.79 -0.24
C ARG A 102 -2.20 6.15 0.85
N ILE A 103 -1.81 4.98 1.33
CA ILE A 103 -2.55 4.28 2.39
C ILE A 103 -2.64 5.19 3.63
N ASN A 104 -1.50 5.72 4.09
CA ASN A 104 -1.46 6.60 5.25
C ASN A 104 -2.37 7.82 5.06
N ASP A 105 -2.26 8.51 3.91
CA ASP A 105 -3.07 9.69 3.60
C ASP A 105 -4.58 9.40 3.60
N VAL A 106 -5.00 8.27 3.00
CA VAL A 106 -6.41 7.87 3.01
C VAL A 106 -6.90 7.59 4.43
N PHE A 107 -6.09 6.91 5.26
CA PHE A 107 -6.48 6.67 6.65
C PHE A 107 -6.57 7.97 7.44
N GLU A 108 -5.60 8.88 7.30
CA GLU A 108 -5.58 10.16 8.01
C GLU A 108 -6.71 11.12 7.61
N ASN A 109 -7.09 11.13 6.33
CA ASN A 109 -8.03 12.13 5.81
C ASN A 109 -9.46 11.61 5.62
N HIS A 110 -9.66 10.30 5.48
CA HIS A 110 -10.96 9.73 5.16
C HIS A 110 -11.50 8.77 6.22
N ILE A 111 -10.65 7.97 6.86
CA ILE A 111 -11.09 6.94 7.81
C ILE A 111 -11.05 7.46 9.25
N ILE A 112 -9.87 7.84 9.75
CA ILE A 112 -9.64 8.23 11.14
C ILE A 112 -10.57 9.39 11.58
N PRO A 113 -10.75 10.48 10.80
CA PRO A 113 -11.60 11.60 11.22
C PRO A 113 -13.08 11.23 11.35
N HIS A 114 -13.51 10.13 10.74
CA HIS A 114 -14.92 9.71 10.66
C HIS A 114 -15.16 8.34 11.30
N VAL A 115 -14.17 7.80 12.01
CA VAL A 115 -14.17 6.41 12.50
C VAL A 115 -15.33 6.10 13.44
N SER A 116 -15.79 7.10 14.21
CA SER A 116 -16.95 6.97 15.10
C SER A 116 -18.30 6.96 14.37
N SER A 117 -18.33 7.31 13.08
CA SER A 117 -19.54 7.45 12.27
C SER A 117 -19.61 6.49 11.09
N LEU A 118 -18.46 5.94 10.68
CA LEU A 118 -18.37 4.96 9.61
C LEU A 118 -18.59 3.57 10.18
N ASP A 119 -19.43 2.78 9.51
CA ASP A 119 -19.51 1.35 9.79
C ASP A 119 -18.40 0.58 9.07
N ARG A 120 -18.31 -0.71 9.40
CA ARG A 120 -17.32 -1.64 8.83
C ARG A 120 -17.35 -1.67 7.31
N GLN A 121 -18.54 -1.66 6.70
CA GLN A 121 -18.72 -1.76 5.26
C GLN A 121 -18.25 -0.47 4.58
N GLN A 122 -18.60 0.69 5.11
CA GLN A 122 -18.19 1.98 4.57
C GLN A 122 -16.67 2.16 4.62
N VAL A 123 -16.01 1.71 5.69
CA VAL A 123 -14.55 1.70 5.75
C VAL A 123 -13.96 0.77 4.68
N ASP A 124 -14.54 -0.42 4.49
CA ASP A 124 -14.08 -1.36 3.48
C ASP A 124 -14.27 -0.82 2.05
N GLU A 125 -15.36 -0.10 1.78
CA GLU A 125 -15.62 0.61 0.52
C GLU A 125 -14.57 1.70 0.27
N ILE A 126 -14.26 2.54 1.27
CA ILE A 126 -13.19 3.55 1.17
C ILE A 126 -11.84 2.89 0.87
N ILE A 127 -11.52 1.79 1.54
CA ILE A 127 -10.27 1.04 1.30
C ILE A 127 -10.25 0.50 -0.14
N ASP A 128 -11.34 -0.07 -0.62
CA ASP A 128 -11.40 -0.63 -1.97
C ASP A 128 -11.25 0.48 -3.03
N GLU A 129 -12.03 1.56 -2.92
CA GLU A 129 -12.11 2.64 -3.92
C GLU A 129 -10.90 3.57 -3.92
N LYS A 130 -10.35 3.90 -2.74
CA LYS A 130 -9.29 4.91 -2.62
C LYS A 130 -7.89 4.32 -2.48
N ILE A 131 -7.77 3.06 -2.10
CA ILE A 131 -6.48 2.40 -1.91
C ILE A 131 -6.29 1.29 -2.91
N ILE A 132 -7.14 0.26 -2.86
CA ILE A 132 -6.88 -1.00 -3.58
C ILE A 132 -7.00 -0.79 -5.09
N GLN A 133 -8.12 -0.25 -5.57
CA GLN A 133 -8.32 -0.04 -7.00
C GLN A 133 -7.26 0.90 -7.60
N PRO A 134 -6.98 2.09 -7.04
CA PRO A 134 -5.99 2.99 -7.62
C PRO A 134 -4.58 2.38 -7.59
N THR A 135 -4.23 1.61 -6.55
CA THR A 135 -2.91 0.95 -6.45
C THR A 135 -2.73 -0.13 -7.49
N LEU A 136 -3.78 -0.90 -7.80
CA LEU A 136 -3.73 -1.89 -8.87
C LEU A 136 -3.77 -1.24 -10.26
N GLN A 137 -4.50 -0.14 -10.43
CA GLN A 137 -4.51 0.62 -11.68
C GLN A 137 -3.13 1.21 -11.99
N ASP A 138 -2.43 1.75 -10.99
CA ASP A 138 -1.07 2.28 -11.15
C ASP A 138 -0.06 1.24 -11.62
N MET A 139 -0.28 -0.03 -11.27
CA MET A 139 0.57 -1.13 -11.71
C MET A 139 0.38 -1.46 -13.19
N GLY A 140 -0.71 -1.01 -13.81
CA GLY A 140 -1.04 -1.31 -15.20
C GLY A 140 -1.02 -2.81 -15.49
N ALA A 141 -0.31 -3.22 -16.54
CA ALA A 141 -0.15 -4.64 -16.87
C ALA A 141 0.80 -5.40 -15.93
N GLY A 142 1.51 -4.71 -15.03
CA GLY A 142 2.65 -5.25 -14.31
C GLY A 142 3.76 -5.74 -15.25
N PHE A 143 4.70 -6.51 -14.72
CA PHE A 143 5.67 -7.24 -15.54
C PHE A 143 6.10 -8.54 -14.83
N GLU A 144 6.76 -9.43 -15.57
CA GLU A 144 7.01 -10.83 -15.17
C GLU A 144 7.66 -10.98 -13.79
N TYR A 145 8.59 -10.08 -13.43
CA TYR A 145 9.35 -10.17 -12.19
C TYR A 145 8.73 -9.40 -11.01
N PHE A 146 7.73 -8.56 -11.24
CA PHE A 146 7.06 -7.78 -10.20
C PHE A 146 5.57 -7.55 -10.50
N THR A 147 4.73 -8.19 -9.70
CA THR A 147 3.28 -8.02 -9.72
C THR A 147 2.76 -7.91 -8.29
N ILE A 148 1.67 -7.17 -8.13
CA ILE A 148 0.91 -7.13 -6.88
C ILE A 148 -0.56 -7.41 -7.16
N ASN A 149 -1.28 -7.83 -6.14
CA ASN A 149 -2.71 -8.13 -6.20
C ASN A 149 -3.39 -7.61 -4.92
N HIS A 150 -4.70 -7.84 -4.77
CA HIS A 150 -5.44 -7.41 -3.59
C HIS A 150 -4.81 -7.85 -2.25
N ALA A 151 -4.24 -9.07 -2.20
CA ALA A 151 -3.63 -9.58 -0.97
C ALA A 151 -2.36 -8.81 -0.60
N HIS A 152 -1.54 -8.42 -1.59
CA HIS A 152 -0.36 -7.59 -1.36
C HIS A 152 -0.75 -6.19 -0.86
N VAL A 153 -1.74 -5.54 -1.48
CA VAL A 153 -2.16 -4.19 -1.06
C VAL A 153 -2.79 -4.21 0.34
N ARG A 154 -3.63 -5.22 0.64
CA ARG A 154 -4.13 -5.41 2.01
C ARG A 154 -3.00 -5.72 2.99
N GLY A 155 -1.98 -6.46 2.57
CA GLY A 155 -0.76 -6.69 3.33
C GLY A 155 -0.02 -5.40 3.69
N MET A 156 0.06 -4.43 2.77
CA MET A 156 0.63 -3.10 3.03
C MET A 156 -0.15 -2.35 4.13
N ILE A 157 -1.49 -2.39 4.07
CA ILE A 157 -2.36 -1.77 5.09
C ILE A 157 -2.07 -2.38 6.48
N TYR A 158 -2.08 -3.71 6.58
CA TYR A 158 -1.83 -4.39 7.86
C TYR A 158 -0.40 -4.20 8.37
N TRP A 159 0.58 -4.05 7.46
CA TRP A 159 1.96 -3.75 7.81
C TRP A 159 2.13 -2.34 8.39
N LEU A 160 1.38 -1.35 7.87
CA LEU A 160 1.31 0.00 8.44
C LEU A 160 0.55 0.03 9.77
N ALA A 161 -0.50 -0.78 9.91
CA ALA A 161 -1.24 -0.90 11.15
C ALA A 161 -0.35 -1.45 12.27
N ASP A 162 0.47 -2.46 12.01
CA ASP A 162 1.45 -2.98 12.97
C ASP A 162 2.49 -1.94 13.43
N ARG A 163 2.70 -0.89 12.63
CA ARG A 163 3.62 0.24 12.90
C ARG A 163 2.93 1.52 13.38
N CYS A 164 1.63 1.44 13.64
CA CYS A 164 0.80 2.53 14.15
C CYS A 164 0.55 3.70 13.20
N TYR A 165 0.73 3.50 11.89
CA TYR A 165 0.31 4.49 10.88
C TYR A 165 -1.17 4.35 10.52
N VAL A 166 -1.72 3.14 10.66
CA VAL A 166 -3.10 2.82 10.33
C VAL A 166 -3.85 2.34 11.58
N ARG A 167 -5.08 2.82 11.76
CA ARG A 167 -6.02 2.41 12.82
C ARG A 167 -7.45 2.46 12.30
N TRP A 168 -8.30 1.62 12.87
CA TRP A 168 -9.74 1.51 12.57
C TRP A 168 -10.60 1.98 13.74
N SER A 169 -9.98 2.56 14.77
CA SER A 169 -10.55 3.10 16.00
C SER A 169 -9.61 4.14 16.61
#